data_AF-A0A960NL14-F1
#
_entry.id   AF-A0A960NL14-F1
#
_cell.length_a   1.000
_cell.length_b   1.000
_cell.length_c   1.000
_cell.angle_alpha   90.00
_cell.angle_beta   90.00
_cell.angle_gamma   90.00
#
_symmetry.space_group_name_H-M   'P 1'
#
loop_
_entity.id
_entity.type
_entity.pdbx_description
1 polymer ?
#
loop_
_entity_poly.entity_id
_entity_poly.type
_entity_poly.pdbx_seq_one_letter_code
_entity_poly.pdbx_strand_id
1 'polypeptide(L)'
;MNNPSTKPTRQCKGCELNLKTHCAIFHHPVLKWKGRDCEGYNNPMYIRHYELTLKPEGAKARKQERATKAKVAKTVSHRDGMKSATAKKTGKKVAKK
;
A
#
# COMPACT_ATOMS: atom_id res chain seq x y z
N MET A 1 -6.74 17.77 -19.49
CA MET A 1 -5.37 17.55 -19.00
C MET A 1 -5.00 16.11 -19.30
N ASN A 2 -4.02 15.85 -20.17
CA ASN A 2 -3.62 14.48 -20.53
C ASN A 2 -2.90 13.85 -19.34
N ASN A 3 -3.50 12.85 -18.71
CA ASN A 3 -2.86 12.09 -17.65
C ASN A 3 -1.80 11.16 -18.29
N PRO A 4 -0.50 11.33 -17.99
CA PRO A 4 0.54 10.51 -18.60
C PRO A 4 0.35 9.02 -18.25
N SER A 5 0.56 8.14 -19.23
CA SER A 5 0.33 6.71 -19.04
C SER A 5 1.29 6.13 -17.99
N THR A 6 0.75 5.29 -17.12
CA THR A 6 1.52 4.48 -16.16
C THR A 6 2.11 3.23 -16.80
N LYS A 7 1.64 2.85 -18.00
CA LYS A 7 2.09 1.66 -18.70
C LYS A 7 3.52 1.83 -19.21
N PRO A 8 4.39 0.82 -19.08
CA PRO A 8 5.73 0.82 -19.65
C PRO A 8 5.67 1.02 -21.16
N THR A 9 6.62 1.79 -21.71
CA THR A 9 6.73 1.99 -23.15
C THR A 9 7.33 0.76 -23.83
N ARG A 10 7.25 0.68 -25.16
CA ARG A 10 7.91 -0.36 -25.96
C ARG A 10 9.43 -0.39 -25.77
N GLN A 11 10.03 0.73 -25.34
CA GLN A 11 11.47 0.85 -25.09
C GLN A 11 11.88 0.21 -23.76
N CYS A 12 10.95 -0.02 -22.84
CA CYS A 12 11.21 -0.74 -21.58
C CYS A 12 11.40 -2.26 -21.75
N LYS A 13 11.43 -2.79 -22.99
CA LYS A 13 11.67 -4.21 -23.25
C LYS A 13 13.07 -4.58 -22.74
N GLY A 14 13.17 -5.59 -21.88
CA GLY A 14 14.45 -6.04 -21.31
C GLY A 14 14.92 -5.28 -20.06
N CYS A 15 14.12 -4.33 -19.55
CA CYS A 15 14.42 -3.66 -18.28
C CYS A 15 13.96 -4.52 -17.10
N GLU A 16 14.83 -4.76 -16.11
CA GLU A 16 14.49 -5.55 -14.91
C GLU A 16 13.40 -4.88 -14.04
N LEU A 17 13.26 -3.55 -14.15
CA LEU A 17 12.25 -2.76 -13.46
C LEU A 17 10.90 -2.71 -14.21
N ASN A 18 10.76 -3.45 -15.30
CA ASN A 18 9.53 -3.52 -16.08
C ASN A 18 8.60 -4.65 -15.58
N LEU A 19 7.51 -4.27 -14.91
CA LEU A 19 6.52 -5.21 -14.38
C LEU A 19 5.36 -5.50 -15.36
N LYS A 20 5.54 -5.20 -16.65
CA LYS A 20 4.55 -5.29 -17.75
C LYS A 20 3.36 -4.35 -17.62
N THR A 21 2.79 -4.20 -16.44
CA THR A 21 1.64 -3.32 -16.15
C THR A 21 2.06 -1.90 -15.82
N HIS A 22 3.17 -1.74 -15.10
CA HIS A 22 3.76 -0.47 -14.69
C HIS A 22 5.28 -0.61 -14.49
N CYS A 23 5.99 0.50 -14.31
CA CYS A 23 7.39 0.48 -13.90
C CYS A 23 7.49 0.39 -12.37
N ALA A 24 8.46 -0.37 -11.87
CA ALA A 24 8.68 -0.58 -10.45
C ALA A 24 9.03 0.69 -9.67
N ILE A 25 9.67 1.68 -10.31
CA ILE A 25 10.20 2.88 -9.65
C ILE A 25 9.47 4.15 -10.08
N PHE A 26 9.19 4.28 -11.39
CA PHE A 26 8.58 5.50 -11.92
C PHE A 26 7.09 5.30 -12.17
N HIS A 27 6.26 6.22 -11.66
CA HIS A 27 4.82 6.18 -11.90
C HIS A 27 4.46 6.39 -13.37
N HIS A 28 5.18 7.28 -14.05
CA HIS A 28 4.98 7.59 -15.48
C HIS A 28 6.26 7.31 -16.27
N PRO A 29 6.49 6.06 -16.71
CA PRO A 29 7.73 5.69 -17.39
C PRO A 29 7.91 6.45 -18.70
N VAL A 30 6.82 6.83 -19.39
CA VAL A 30 6.85 7.61 -20.65
C VAL A 30 7.64 8.91 -20.50
N LEU A 31 7.53 9.59 -19.36
CA LEU A 31 8.18 10.89 -19.11
C LEU A 31 9.68 10.76 -18.80
N LYS A 32 10.16 9.54 -18.52
CA LYS A 32 11.56 9.29 -18.16
C LYS A 32 12.44 8.96 -19.36
N TRP A 33 11.85 8.72 -20.52
CA TRP A 33 12.59 8.58 -21.76
C TRP A 33 12.90 9.97 -22.33
N LYS A 34 14.16 10.40 -22.20
CA LYS A 34 14.67 11.62 -22.86
C LYS A 34 15.26 11.21 -24.20
N GLY A 35 14.44 11.22 -25.24
CA GLY A 35 14.84 10.73 -26.57
C GLY A 35 14.87 9.20 -26.64
N ARG A 36 16.04 8.59 -26.44
CA ARG A 36 16.24 7.13 -26.54
C ARG A 36 16.70 6.45 -25.26
N ASP A 37 16.98 7.21 -24.20
CA ASP A 37 17.50 6.66 -22.95
C ASP A 37 16.57 6.98 -21.77
N CYS A 38 16.46 6.01 -20.86
CA CYS A 38 15.73 6.15 -19.61
C CYS A 38 16.70 6.05 -18.43
N GLU A 39 16.62 7.01 -17.50
CA GLU A 39 17.49 7.14 -16.32
C GLU A 39 17.51 5.88 -15.42
N GLY A 40 16.43 5.08 -15.47
CA GLY A 40 16.33 3.83 -14.71
C GLY A 40 16.44 2.56 -15.53
N TYR A 41 16.76 2.62 -16.81
CA TYR A 41 16.93 1.41 -17.61
C TYR A 41 18.14 0.61 -17.10
N ASN A 42 17.89 -0.57 -16.52
CA ASN A 42 18.90 -1.46 -15.93
C ASN A 42 19.91 -0.78 -14.99
N ASN A 43 19.47 0.25 -14.28
CA ASN A 43 20.32 0.94 -13.33
C ASN A 43 20.39 0.14 -12.01
N PRO A 44 21.59 -0.30 -11.59
CA PRO A 44 21.75 -1.20 -10.44
C PRO A 44 21.27 -0.57 -9.13
N MET A 45 21.36 0.76 -8.98
CA MET A 45 20.87 1.45 -7.78
C MET A 45 19.36 1.32 -7.62
N TYR A 46 18.61 1.47 -8.72
CA TYR A 46 17.16 1.37 -8.71
C TYR A 46 16.67 -0.07 -8.61
N ILE A 47 17.38 -1.02 -9.22
CA ILE A 47 17.12 -2.46 -9.08
C ILE A 47 17.26 -2.86 -7.61
N ARG A 48 18.40 -2.53 -6.99
CA ARG A 48 18.64 -2.84 -5.57
C ARG A 48 17.61 -2.19 -4.66
N HIS A 49 17.22 -0.94 -4.94
CA HIS A 49 16.16 -0.27 -4.18
C HIS A 49 14.84 -1.03 -4.30
N TYR A 50 14.44 -1.44 -5.51
CA TYR A 50 13.22 -2.21 -5.75
C TYR A 50 13.23 -3.55 -5.00
N GLU A 51 14.34 -4.28 -5.05
CA GLU A 51 14.50 -5.55 -4.34
C GLU A 51 14.38 -5.40 -2.82
N LEU A 52 14.96 -4.35 -2.24
CA LEU A 52 14.96 -4.13 -0.80
C LEU A 52 13.64 -3.59 -0.26
N THR A 53 12.93 -2.77 -1.05
CA THR A 53 11.77 -2.00 -0.56
C THR A 53 10.42 -2.50 -1.08
N LEU A 54 10.37 -2.99 -2.32
CA LEU A 54 9.13 -3.23 -3.07
C LEU A 54 8.91 -4.70 -3.44
N LYS A 55 9.96 -5.53 -3.47
CA LYS A 55 9.88 -7.00 -3.39
C LYS A 55 10.20 -7.48 -1.97
N PRO A 56 9.33 -7.29 -0.96
CA PRO A 56 9.48 -8.08 0.23
C PRO A 56 9.20 -9.54 -0.17
N GLU A 57 10.22 -10.31 -0.51
CA GLU A 57 10.08 -11.76 -0.67
C GLU A 57 10.15 -12.43 0.72
N GLY A 58 9.57 -13.62 0.85
CA GLY A 58 9.73 -14.46 2.03
C GLY A 58 8.96 -14.02 3.29
N ALA A 59 9.59 -14.16 4.46
CA ALA A 59 8.92 -14.01 5.76
C ALA A 59 8.42 -12.57 6.04
N LYS A 60 9.10 -11.56 5.46
CA LYS A 60 8.80 -10.14 5.68
C LYS A 60 7.51 -9.72 4.96
N ALA A 61 7.28 -10.17 3.72
CA ALA A 61 6.01 -10.00 3.01
C ALA A 61 4.85 -10.62 3.78
N ARG A 62 4.99 -11.89 4.16
CA ARG A 62 3.95 -12.62 4.92
C ARG A 62 3.62 -11.95 6.25
N LYS A 63 4.59 -11.27 6.89
CA LYS A 63 4.35 -10.48 8.11
C LYS A 63 3.59 -9.19 7.79
N GLN A 64 3.97 -8.47 6.75
CA GLN A 64 3.28 -7.25 6.33
C GLN A 64 1.85 -7.53 5.88
N GLU A 65 1.63 -8.58 5.08
CA GLU A 65 0.29 -9.02 4.66
C GLU A 65 -0.60 -9.40 5.85
N ARG A 66 -0.06 -10.13 6.85
CA ARG A 66 -0.80 -10.40 8.09
C ARG A 66 -1.17 -9.12 8.83
N ALA A 67 -0.25 -8.15 8.91
CA ALA A 67 -0.50 -6.88 9.59
C ALA A 67 -1.54 -6.02 8.85
N THR A 68 -1.54 -5.98 7.52
CA THR A 68 -2.55 -5.25 6.74
C THR A 68 -3.93 -5.89 6.87
N LYS A 69 -4.02 -7.23 6.75
CA LYS A 69 -5.27 -7.98 7.00
C LYS A 69 -5.84 -7.72 8.40
N ALA A 70 -4.99 -7.74 9.43
CA ALA A 70 -5.42 -7.46 10.80
C ALA A 70 -5.97 -6.03 10.98
N LYS A 71 -5.36 -5.03 10.34
CA LYS A 71 -5.87 -3.65 10.36
C LYS A 71 -7.25 -3.54 9.71
N VAL A 72 -7.44 -4.19 8.55
CA VAL A 72 -8.73 -4.21 7.86
C VAL A 72 -9.80 -4.92 8.70
N ALA A 73 -9.48 -6.07 9.30
CA ALA A 73 -10.40 -6.78 10.19
C ALA A 73 -10.80 -5.93 11.41
N LYS A 74 -9.85 -5.19 12.01
CA LYS A 74 -10.12 -4.31 13.15
C LYS A 74 -11.12 -3.18 12.81
N THR A 75 -11.17 -2.74 11.56
CA THR A 75 -12.09 -1.68 11.12
C THR A 75 -13.51 -2.17 10.83
N VAL A 76 -13.74 -3.49 10.81
CA VAL A 76 -15.10 -4.04 10.70
C VAL A 76 -15.76 -4.00 12.08
N SER A 77 -16.85 -3.26 12.22
CA SER A 77 -17.66 -3.29 13.44
C SER A 77 -18.36 -4.65 13.54
N HIS A 78 -17.80 -5.56 14.32
CA HIS A 78 -18.48 -6.79 14.67
C HIS A 78 -19.69 -6.44 15.55
N ARG A 79 -20.89 -6.76 15.08
CA ARG A 79 -22.16 -6.50 15.78
C ARG A 79 -22.44 -7.54 16.88
N ASP A 80 -21.40 -8.16 17.42
CA ASP A 80 -21.51 -9.25 18.40
C ASP A 80 -21.20 -8.73 19.80
N GLY A 81 -22.23 -8.17 20.41
CA GLY A 81 -22.15 -7.63 21.76
C GLY A 81 -23.46 -7.03 22.27
N MET A 82 -24.62 -7.54 21.84
CA MET A 82 -25.89 -7.16 22.44
C MET A 82 -26.01 -7.86 23.81
N LYS A 83 -25.36 -7.29 24.83
CA LYS A 83 -25.58 -7.69 26.23
C LYS A 83 -26.99 -7.26 26.61
N SER A 84 -27.93 -8.20 26.59
CA SER A 84 -29.28 -8.04 27.09
C SER A 84 -29.28 -7.69 28.58
N ALA A 85 -29.91 -6.56 28.89
CA ALA A 85 -30.58 -6.16 30.14
C ALA A 85 -29.88 -6.43 31.49
N THR A 86 -29.43 -5.36 32.15
CA THR A 86 -29.75 -5.14 33.57
C THR A 86 -29.82 -3.65 33.86
N ALA A 87 -31.03 -3.17 34.14
CA ALA A 87 -31.30 -1.86 34.71
C ALA A 87 -30.62 -1.72 36.08
N LYS A 88 -29.86 -0.64 36.31
CA LYS A 88 -29.57 -0.14 37.66
C LYS A 88 -29.67 1.39 37.70
N LYS A 89 -30.88 1.81 38.07
CA LYS A 89 -31.30 2.98 38.85
C LYS A 89 -30.34 4.17 38.93
N THR A 90 -30.83 5.29 38.40
CA THR A 90 -30.49 6.67 38.71
C THR A 90 -30.34 6.93 40.22
N GLY A 91 -29.16 7.36 40.65
CA GLY A 91 -28.90 7.90 41.98
C GLY A 91 -28.54 9.39 41.89
N LYS A 92 -29.56 10.24 41.83
CA LYS A 92 -29.47 11.71 41.89
C LYS A 92 -28.94 12.12 43.28
N LYS A 93 -27.68 12.54 43.40
CA LYS A 93 -27.20 13.22 44.61
C LYS A 93 -27.78 14.64 44.63
N VAL A 94 -28.76 14.86 45.51
CA VAL A 94 -29.28 16.20 45.83
C VAL A 94 -28.44 16.77 46.97
N ALA A 95 -27.96 18.01 46.79
CA ALA A 95 -27.23 18.80 47.76
C ALA A 95 -28.09 19.21 48.97
N LYS A 96 -27.47 19.31 50.15
CA LYS A 96 -28.00 19.93 51.39
C LYS A 96 -26.82 20.01 52.39
N LYS A 97 -26.50 21.07 53.12
CA LYS A 97 -26.88 22.49 53.20
C LYS A 97 -25.71 23.16 53.92
#